data_AF-A0A945FEX7-F1
#
_entry.id   AF-A0A945FEX7-F1
#
_cell.length_a   1.000
_cell.length_b   1.000
_cell.length_c   1.000
_cell.angle_alpha   90.00
_cell.angle_beta   90.00
_cell.angle_gamma   90.00
#
_symmetry.space_group_name_H-M   'P 1'
#
loop_
_entity.id
_entity.type
_entity.pdbx_description
1 polymer ?
#
loop_
_entity_poly.entity_id
_entity_poly.type
_entity_poly.pdbx_seq_one_letter_code
_entity_poly.pdbx_strand_id
1 'polypeptide(L)' 'MPTVSYTVSTAQLNELKAALAHHQGIDVSEVANDDVKRWGLRQFQSVVRNYRQSLIDSSNPVSNDPIAS' A
#
# COMPACT_ATOMS: atom_id res chain seq x y z
N MET A 1 11.71 13.62 0.14
CA MET A 1 10.38 13.01 0.33
C MET A 1 10.25 12.61 1.79
N PRO A 2 9.10 12.84 2.46
CA PRO A 2 8.92 12.41 3.84
C PRO A 2 9.05 10.87 3.92
N THR A 3 9.89 10.39 4.82
CA THR A 3 10.06 8.96 5.08
C THR A 3 8.89 8.50 5.95
N VAL A 4 8.12 7.54 5.45
CA VAL A 4 7.07 6.90 6.23
C VAL A 4 7.70 5.70 6.95
N SER A 5 7.56 5.70 8.27
CA SER A 5 7.90 4.57 9.14
C SER A 5 6.62 4.01 9.75
N TYR A 6 6.55 2.69 9.92
CA TYR A 6 5.47 2.04 10.67
C TYR A 6 6.05 0.94 11.56
N THR A 7 5.39 0.70 12.68
CA THR A 7 5.77 -0.35 13.65
C THR A 7 4.64 -1.36 13.72
N VAL A 8 4.98 -2.65 13.70
CA VAL A 8 4.03 -3.75 13.89
C VAL A 8 4.46 -4.61 15.06
N SER A 9 3.49 -5.15 15.80
CA SER A 9 3.76 -6.17 16.81
C SER A 9 4.19 -7.49 16.17
N THR A 10 4.80 -8.37 16.94
CA THR A 10 5.17 -9.72 16.48
C THR A 10 3.95 -10.50 15.99
N ALA A 11 2.80 -10.36 16.66
CA ALA A 11 1.55 -11.02 16.26
C ALA A 11 1.07 -10.53 14.90
N GLN A 12 1.06 -9.21 14.69
CA GLN A 12 0.72 -8.60 13.41
C GLN A 12 1.69 -9.01 12.29
N LEU A 13 2.98 -9.12 12.59
CA LEU A 13 3.97 -9.58 11.62
C LEU A 13 3.68 -11.02 11.16
N ASN A 14 3.27 -11.90 12.09
CA ASN A 14 2.93 -13.29 11.77
C ASN A 14 1.65 -13.39 10.92
N GLU A 15 0.64 -12.57 11.21
CA GLU A 15 -0.58 -12.48 10.39
C GLU A 15 -0.24 -11.97 8.98
N LEU A 16 0.59 -10.94 8.87
CA LEU A 16 1.02 -10.40 7.58
C LEU A 16 1.85 -11.41 6.78
N LYS A 17 2.67 -12.25 7.45
CA LYS A 17 3.35 -13.37 6.79
C LYS A 17 2.36 -14.37 6.21
N ALA A 18 1.37 -14.79 6.99
CA ALA A 18 0.37 -15.75 6.55
C ALA A 18 -0.44 -15.19 5.36
N ALA A 19 -0.82 -13.91 5.43
CA ALA A 19 -1.51 -13.22 4.34
C ALA A 19 -0.64 -13.13 3.07
N LEU A 20 0.64 -12.80 3.20
CA LEU A 20 1.56 -12.71 2.07
C LEU A 20 1.83 -14.07 1.44
N ALA A 21 2.04 -15.11 2.25
CA ALA A 21 2.20 -16.50 1.81
C ALA A 21 0.97 -16.97 1.04
N HIS A 22 -0.23 -16.72 1.57
CA HIS A 22 -1.48 -17.06 0.91
C HIS A 22 -1.65 -16.35 -0.44
N HIS A 23 -1.34 -15.05 -0.50
CA HIS A 23 -1.39 -14.27 -1.75
C HIS A 23 -0.40 -14.79 -2.80
N GLN A 24 0.77 -15.27 -2.38
CA GLN A 24 1.82 -15.77 -3.26
C GLN A 24 1.65 -17.27 -3.61
N GLY A 25 0.79 -17.99 -2.89
CA GLY A 25 0.59 -19.43 -3.06
C GLY A 25 1.79 -20.26 -2.59
N ILE A 26 2.56 -19.75 -1.61
CA ILE A 26 3.75 -20.41 -1.06
C ILE A 26 3.56 -20.74 0.43
N ASP A 27 4.48 -21.52 1.00
CA ASP A 27 4.48 -21.81 2.43
C ASP A 27 4.88 -20.56 3.25
N VAL A 28 4.31 -20.41 4.45
CA VAL A 28 4.60 -19.26 5.34
C VAL A 28 6.05 -19.23 5.82
N SER A 29 6.71 -20.38 5.89
CA SER A 29 8.13 -20.51 6.28
C SER A 29 9.08 -19.94 5.23
N GLU A 30 8.65 -19.85 3.97
CA GLU A 30 9.40 -19.24 2.88
C GLU A 30 9.31 -17.70 2.89
N VAL A 31 8.42 -17.13 3.70
CA VAL A 31 8.24 -15.67 3.80
C VAL A 31 9.17 -15.07 4.86
N ALA A 32 10.20 -14.38 4.39
CA ALA A 32 11.11 -13.63 5.25
C ALA A 32 10.44 -12.37 5.85
N ASN A 33 10.84 -12.00 7.07
CA ASN A 33 10.34 -10.80 7.74
C ASN A 33 10.52 -9.53 6.89
N ASP A 34 11.64 -9.43 6.17
CA ASP A 34 11.95 -8.25 5.37
C ASP A 34 11.11 -8.14 4.09
N ASP A 35 10.58 -9.26 3.59
CA ASP A 35 9.67 -9.26 2.45
C ASP A 35 8.29 -8.77 2.86
N VAL A 36 7.82 -9.16 4.05
CA VAL A 36 6.61 -8.59 4.66
C VAL A 36 6.77 -7.09 4.88
N LYS A 37 7.91 -6.64 5.43
CA LYS A 37 8.16 -5.20 5.64
C LYS A 37 8.13 -4.41 4.33
N ARG A 38 8.79 -4.93 3.30
CA ARG A 38 8.82 -4.31 1.95
C ARG A 38 7.44 -4.31 1.30
N TRP A 39 6.70 -5.40 1.42
CA TRP A 39 5.33 -5.49 0.92
C TRP A 39 4.40 -4.49 1.64
N GLY A 40 4.40 -4.48 2.97
CA GLY A 40 3.59 -3.55 3.77
C GLY A 40 3.92 -2.08 3.49
N LEU A 41 5.20 -1.74 3.34
CA LEU A 41 5.62 -0.38 3.00
C LEU A 41 5.08 0.06 1.63
N ARG A 42 5.13 -0.83 0.62
CA ARG A 42 4.60 -0.56 -0.72
C ARG A 42 3.09 -0.33 -0.69
N GLN A 43 2.34 -1.13 0.08
CA GLN A 43 0.89 -0.94 0.24
C GLN A 43 0.58 0.40 0.90
N PHE A 44 1.27 0.74 1.99
CA PHE A 44 1.07 2.01 2.66
C PHE A 44 1.41 3.21 1.76
N GLN A 45 2.51 3.13 1.02
CA GLN A 45 2.89 4.16 0.04
C GLN A 45 1.84 4.31 -1.07
N SER A 46 1.21 3.21 -1.50
CA SER A 46 0.11 3.25 -2.46
C SER A 46 -1.10 4.01 -1.91
N VAL A 47 -1.52 3.71 -0.68
CA VAL A 47 -2.62 4.41 0.00
C VAL A 47 -2.34 5.92 0.13
N VAL A 48 -1.14 6.29 0.60
CA VAL A 48 -0.74 7.70 0.73
C VAL A 48 -0.70 8.41 -0.62
N ARG A 49 -0.23 7.74 -1.67
CA ARG A 49 -0.20 8.29 -3.03
C ARG A 49 -1.60 8.56 -3.54
N ASN A 50 -2.51 7.59 -3.41
CA ASN A 50 -3.89 7.71 -3.85
C ASN A 50 -4.62 8.84 -3.10
N TYR A 51 -4.39 8.97 -1.79
CA TYR A 51 -4.91 10.09 -1.00
C TYR A 51 -4.38 11.44 -1.47
N ARG A 52 -3.08 11.56 -1.76
CA ARG A 52 -2.52 12.81 -2.30
C ARG A 52 -3.10 13.14 -3.68
N GLN A 53 -3.29 12.14 -4.52
CA GLN A 53 -3.91 12.32 -5.84
C GLN A 53 -5.35 12.80 -5.69
N SER A 54 -6.15 12.20 -4.81
CA SER A 54 -7.54 12.62 -4.61
C SER A 54 -7.65 14.04 -4.07
N LEU A 55 -6.70 14.49 -3.24
CA LEU A 55 -6.63 15.88 -2.80
C LEU A 55 -6.32 16.84 -3.96
N ILE A 56 -5.39 16.47 -4.86
CA ILE A 56 -5.06 17.26 -6.05
C ILE A 56 -6.28 17.35 -6.97
N ASP A 57 -6.92 16.23 -7.27
CA ASP A 57 -8.10 16.16 -8.15
C ASP A 57 -9.28 16.94 -7.56
N SER A 58 -9.47 16.90 -6.24
CA SER A 58 -10.51 17.68 -5.55
C SER A 58 -10.19 19.18 -5.52
N SER A 59 -8.91 19.55 -5.50
CA SER A 59 -8.45 20.96 -5.49
C SER A 59 -8.34 21.55 -6.90
N ASN A 60 -8.27 20.70 -7.92
CA ASN A 60 -8.14 21.06 -9.32
C ASN A 60 -9.01 20.09 -10.15
N PRO A 61 -10.34 20.19 -10.06
CA PRO A 61 -11.22 19.31 -10.80
C PRO A 61 -10.93 19.51 -12.28
N VAL A 62 -10.35 18.49 -12.92
CA VAL A 62 -10.27 18.45 -14.37
C VAL A 62 -11.71 18.48 -14.84
N SER A 63 -12.14 19.62 -15.41
CA SER A 63 -13.47 19.71 -15.98
C SER A 63 -13.54 18.68 -17.10
N ASN A 64 -14.26 17.60 -16.84
CA ASN A 64 -14.62 16.59 -17.82
C ASN A 64 -15.88 17.01 -18.58
N ASP A 65 -16.18 18.32 -18.66
CA ASP A 65 -17.18 18.79 -19.60
C ASP A 65 -16.74 18.29 -20.98
N PRO A 66 -17.50 17.38 -21.62
CA PRO A 66 -17.22 17.03 -22.99
C PRO A 66 -17.27 18.33 -23.77
N ILE A 67 -16.23 18.61 -24.57
CA ILE A 67 -16.24 19.72 -25.52
C ILE A 67 -17.50 19.50 -26.35
N ALA A 68 -18.53 20.31 -26.10
CA ALA A 68 -19.79 20.22 -26.82
C ALA A 68 -19.47 20.34 -28.31
N SER A 69 -19.98 19.36 -29.07
CA SER A 69 -19.78 19.22 -30.52
C SER A 69 -20.23 20.44 -31.31
#